data_AF-A0A5N6YUR6-F1
#
_entry.id   AF-A0A5N6YUR6-F1
#
_cell.length_a   1.000
_cell.length_b   1.000
_cell.length_c   1.000
_cell.angle_alpha   90.00
_cell.angle_beta   90.00
_cell.angle_gamma   90.00
#
_symmetry.space_group_name_H-M   'P 1'
#
loop_
_entity.id
_entity.type
_entity.pdbx_description
1 polymer ?
#
loop_
_entity_poly.entity_id
_entity_poly.type
_entity_poly.pdbx_seq_one_letter_code
_entity_poly.pdbx_strand_id
1 'polypeptide(L)' 'MAASIAPECNDIKEKYDTCFLKWYSEKYLRGHTASNECEELFSKYKTCLHKALKEKGIDSMLDDARKANSESDTEFLRRS' A
#
# COMPACT_ATOMS: atom_id res chain seq x y z
N MET A 1 -15.32 4.51 2.39
CA MET A 1 -14.18 3.59 2.20
C MET A 1 -14.28 3.02 0.79
N ALA A 2 -13.18 3.03 0.03
CA ALA A 2 -13.19 2.44 -1.31
C ALA A 2 -13.24 0.91 -1.19
N ALA A 3 -14.05 0.25 -2.02
CA ALA A 3 -14.04 -1.20 -2.11
C ALA A 3 -12.66 -1.69 -2.59
N SER A 4 -12.21 -2.81 -2.04
CA SER A 4 -11.06 -3.53 -2.58
C SER A 4 -11.44 -4.21 -3.90
N ILE A 5 -10.42 -4.48 -4.72
CA ILE A 5 -10.54 -5.30 -5.94
C ILE A 5 -11.02 -6.74 -5.64
N ALA A 6 -10.87 -7.15 -4.39
CA ALA A 6 -11.17 -8.45 -3.85
C ALA A 6 -12.16 -8.29 -2.68
N PRO A 7 -13.45 -8.64 -2.84
CA PRO A 7 -14.47 -8.39 -1.81
C PRO A 7 -14.14 -9.06 -0.48
N GLU A 8 -13.42 -10.19 -0.49
CA GLU A 8 -12.93 -10.89 0.69
C GLU A 8 -11.87 -10.11 1.49
N CYS A 9 -11.23 -9.10 0.88
CA CYS A 9 -10.25 -8.25 1.54
C CYS A 9 -10.86 -6.93 2.08
N ASN A 10 -12.16 -6.68 1.87
CA ASN A 10 -12.81 -5.40 2.24
C ASN A 10 -12.73 -5.12 3.74
N ASP A 11 -13.05 -6.09 4.59
CA ASP A 11 -13.05 -5.89 6.05
C ASP A 11 -11.66 -5.56 6.61
N ILE A 12 -10.62 -6.19 6.05
CA ILE A 12 -9.23 -5.94 6.45
C ILE A 12 -8.77 -4.59 5.90
N LYS A 13 -9.16 -4.26 4.66
CA LYS A 13 -8.89 -2.97 4.05
C LYS A 13 -9.46 -1.82 4.88
N GLU A 14 -10.72 -1.92 5.30
CA GLU A 14 -11.37 -0.87 6.08
C GLU A 14 -10.65 -0.62 7.42
N LYS A 15 -10.25 -1.69 8.12
CA LYS A 15 -9.47 -1.59 9.35
C LYS A 15 -8.11 -0.92 9.12
N TYR A 16 -7.41 -1.32 8.05
CA TYR A 16 -6.14 -0.72 7.67
C TYR A 16 -6.29 0.76 7.29
N ASP A 17 -7.24 1.08 6.40
CA ASP A 17 -7.49 2.45 5.92
C ASP A 17 -7.85 3.37 7.10
N THR A 18 -8.68 2.91 8.04
CA THR A 18 -9.03 3.67 9.25
C THR A 18 -7.79 3.98 10.09
N CYS A 19 -6.95 2.96 10.35
CA CYS A 19 -5.70 3.13 11.08
C CYS A 19 -4.77 4.11 10.36
N PHE A 20 -4.57 3.89 9.06
CA PHE A 20 -3.68 4.70 8.24
C PHE A 20 -4.13 6.16 8.19
N LEU A 21 -5.42 6.45 8.00
CA LEU A 21 -5.92 7.82 7.94
C LEU A 21 -5.73 8.57 9.26
N LYS A 22 -5.91 7.87 10.39
CA LYS A 22 -5.64 8.43 11.72
C LYS A 22 -4.15 8.73 11.88
N TRP A 23 -3.29 7.76 11.61
CA TRP A 23 -1.84 7.94 11.67
C TRP A 23 -1.35 9.05 10.74
N TYR A 24 -1.87 9.08 9.51
CA TYR A 24 -1.51 10.07 8.50
C TYR A 24 -1.84 11.49 8.98
N SER A 25 -3.05 11.69 9.49
CA SER A 25 -3.53 13.00 9.94
C SER A 25 -2.87 13.45 11.24
N GLU A 26 -2.69 12.53 12.20
CA GLU A 26 -2.24 12.88 13.54
C GLU A 26 -0.72 12.84 13.73
N LYS A 27 -0.02 12.01 12.96
CA LYS A 27 1.41 11.74 13.11
C LYS A 27 2.20 12.22 11.90
N TYR A 28 1.92 11.65 10.72
CA TYR A 28 2.71 11.92 9.51
C TYR A 28 2.69 13.40 9.12
N LEU A 29 1.51 14.01 8.99
CA LEU A 29 1.38 15.44 8.67
C LEU A 29 1.93 16.37 9.74
N ARG A 30 2.13 15.88 10.97
CA ARG A 30 2.73 16.64 12.09
C ARG A 30 4.23 16.39 12.25
N GLY A 31 4.85 15.66 11.31
CA GLY A 31 6.29 15.37 11.33
C GLY A 31 6.70 14.19 12.22
N HIS A 32 5.75 13.45 12.79
CA HIS A 32 6.02 12.24 13.56
C HIS A 32 5.88 11.00 12.68
N THR A 33 6.99 10.52 12.11
CA THR A 33 6.99 9.41 11.13
C THR A 33 7.53 8.09 11.68
N ALA A 34 8.05 8.07 12.90
CA ALA A 34 8.74 6.90 13.46
C ALA A 34 7.84 5.73 13.86
N SER A 35 6.51 5.92 13.91
CA SER A 35 5.57 4.92 14.42
C SER A 35 4.91 4.14 13.30
N ASN A 36 5.17 2.82 13.23
CA ASN A 36 4.48 1.89 12.32
C ASN A 36 3.31 1.19 13.02
N GLU A 37 2.34 1.98 13.52
CA GLU A 37 1.21 1.43 14.30
C GLU A 37 0.22 0.60 13.45
N CYS A 38 0.22 0.79 12.13
CA CYS A 38 -0.68 0.08 11.21
C CYS A 38 -0.01 -1.07 10.44
N GLU A 39 1.24 -1.42 10.75
CA GLU A 39 2.04 -2.38 9.97
C GLU A 39 1.45 -3.79 9.99
N GLU A 40 0.94 -4.25 11.14
CA GLU A 40 0.29 -5.56 11.21
C GLU A 40 -0.99 -5.64 10.35
N LEU A 41 -1.81 -4.58 10.38
CA LEU A 41 -3.01 -4.48 9.57
C LEU A 41 -2.67 -4.42 8.08
N PHE A 42 -1.63 -3.66 7.74
CA PHE A 42 -1.12 -3.57 6.38
C PHE A 42 -0.63 -4.92 5.87
N SER A 43 0.14 -5.66 6.67
CA SER A 43 0.67 -6.97 6.28
C SER A 43 -0.46 -7.97 5.98
N LYS A 44 -1.51 -7.99 6.81
CA LYS A 44 -2.71 -8.82 6.58
C LYS A 44 -3.44 -8.42 5.30
N TYR A 45 -3.65 -7.12 5.10
CA TYR A 45 -4.30 -6.61 3.89
C TYR A 45 -3.49 -6.93 2.62
N LYS A 46 -2.18 -6.67 2.66
CA LYS A 46 -1.24 -6.92 1.56
C LYS A 46 -1.23 -8.39 1.16
N THR A 47 -1.25 -9.30 2.14
CA THR A 47 -1.28 -10.75 1.88
C THR A 47 -2.58 -11.17 1.18
N CYS A 48 -3.73 -10.67 1.66
CA CYS A 48 -5.02 -10.93 1.03
C CYS A 48 -5.06 -10.38 -0.41
N LEU A 49 -4.64 -9.12 -0.58
CA LEU A 49 -4.62 -8.46 -1.89
C LEU A 49 -3.70 -9.18 -2.88
N HIS A 50 -2.50 -9.57 -2.46
CA HIS A 50 -1.53 -10.22 -3.32
C HIS A 50 -2.04 -11.57 -3.85
N LYS A 51 -2.79 -12.32 -3.05
CA LYS A 51 -3.46 -13.54 -3.52
C LYS A 51 -4.47 -13.22 -4.63
N ALA A 52 -5.34 -12.24 -4.42
CA ALA A 52 -6.33 -11.86 -5.41
C ALA A 52 -5.72 -11.29 -6.71
N LEU A 53 -4.61 -10.56 -6.61
CA LEU A 53 -3.88 -10.03 -7.77
C LEU A 53 -3.31 -11.17 -8.64
N LYS A 54 -2.77 -12.22 -8.02
CA LYS A 54 -2.30 -13.42 -8.72
C LYS A 54 -3.42 -14.20 -9.38
N GLU A 55 -4.54 -14.38 -8.69
CA GLU A 55 -5.72 -15.07 -9.25
C GLU A 55 -6.30 -14.33 -10.46
N LYS A 56 -6.17 -12.99 -10.49
CA LYS A 56 -6.57 -12.16 -11.63
C LYS A 56 -5.52 -12.05 -12.74
N GLY A 57 -4.30 -12.59 -12.53
CA GLY A 57 -3.22 -12.57 -13.51
C GLY A 57 -2.64 -11.19 -13.82
N ILE A 58 -2.83 -10.21 -12.92
CA ILE A 58 -2.36 -8.83 -13.08
C ILE A 58 -1.09 -8.54 -12.27
N ASP A 59 -0.57 -9.53 -11.54
CA ASP A 59 0.59 -9.39 -10.67
C ASP A 59 1.87 -9.05 -11.45
N SER A 60 2.10 -9.69 -12.61
CA SER A 60 3.27 -9.38 -13.47
C SER A 60 3.23 -7.95 -14.01
N MET A 61 2.09 -7.51 -14.54
CA MET A 61 1.94 -6.15 -15.07
C MET A 61 2.13 -5.10 -13.96
N LEU A 62 1.65 -5.39 -12.75
CA LEU A 62 1.82 -4.50 -11.62
C LEU A 62 3.28 -4.42 -11.15
N ASP A 63 4.01 -5.54 -11.18
CA ASP A 63 5.43 -5.58 -10.82
C ASP A 63 6.29 -4.81 -11.83
N ASP A 64 6.04 -5.01 -13.12
CA ASP A 64 6.73 -4.29 -14.19
C ASP A 64 6.51 -2.78 -14.09
N ALA A 65 5.25 -2.35 -13.85
CA ALA A 65 4.92 -0.94 -13.65
C ALA A 65 5.61 -0.34 -12.42
N ARG A 66 5.74 -1.11 -11.33
CA ARG A 66 6.44 -0.66 -10.10
C ARG A 66 7.93 -0.50 -10.32
N LYS A 67 8.56 -1.43 -11.06
CA LYS A 67 10.00 -1.36 -11.38
C LYS A 67 10.33 -0.18 -12.28
N ALA A 68 9.57 0.01 -13.35
CA ALA A 68 9.79 1.12 -14.29
C ALA A 68 9.73 2.49 -13.58
N ASN A 69 8.84 2.65 -12.59
CA ASN A 69 8.77 3.87 -11.81
C ASN A 69 9.97 4.04 -10.86
N SER A 70 10.43 2.96 -10.22
CA SER A 70 11.62 3.00 -9.36
C SER A 70 12.89 3.37 -10.13
N GLU A 71 13.06 2.88 -11.36
CA GLU A 71 14.20 3.22 -12.21
C GLU A 71 14.17 4.69 -12.61
N SER A 72 12.97 5.19 -12.97
CA SER A 72 12.73 6.60 -13.29
C SER A 72 13.05 7.50 -12.09
N ASP A 73 12.48 7.22 -10.91
CA ASP A 73 12.71 7.99 -9.68
C ASP A 73 14.20 8.02 -9.30
N THR A 74 14.91 6.91 -9.48
CA THR A 74 16.36 6.81 -9.22
C THR A 74 17.18 7.66 -10.19
N GLU A 75 16.80 7.70 -11.47
CA GLU A 75 17.45 8.56 -12.46
C GLU A 75 17.23 10.05 -12.12
N PHE A 76 16.01 10.44 -11.77
CA PHE A 76 15.69 11.82 -11.37
C PHE A 76 16.46 12.24 -10.11
N LEU A 77 16.52 11.40 -9.07
CA LEU A 77 17.25 11.69 -7.83
C LEU A 77 18.77 11.74 -8.01
N ARG A 78 19.32 11.02 -8.99
CA ARG A 78 20.76 11.10 -9.33
C ARG A 78 21.14 12.40 -10.04
N ARG A 79 20.16 13.11 -10.60
CA ARG A 79 20.37 14.27 -11.48
C ARG A 79 20.12 15.60 -10.77
N SER A 80 19.54 15.56 -9.57
CA SER A 80 19.37 16.65 -8.59
C SER A 80 20.49 16.66 -7.56
#